data_AF-A0A929NNM4-F1
#
_entry.id   AF-A0A929NNM4-F1
#
_cell.length_a   1.000
_cell.length_b   1.000
_cell.length_c   1.000
_cell.angle_alpha   90.00
_cell.angle_beta   90.00
_cell.angle_gamma   90.00
#
_symmetry.space_group_name_H-M   'P 1'
#
loop_
_entity.id
_entity.type
_entity.pdbx_description
1 polymer ?
#
loop_
_entity_poly.entity_id
_entity_poly.type
_entity_poly.pdbx_seq_one_letter_code
_entity_poly.pdbx_strand_id
1 'polypeptide(L)'
;MEDPRFETVSLYGSRSKKRCMEYALVLLAVGIRCEVLPRDGKFALMVHARDAGGALEQLRLYLHEHRAWPPRFDPRFGVHDGLVCACLYGVTILLFDILQRNQAFSLDWWGAGMSHAGLIREGEWWRAVTALALHADAVHLAGNLVFGLVFGFFAGDLLGWGLAWSGMLLAGALGNVLNAFAQAPGHTSIGASTAVFATVGI
;
A
#
# COMPACT_ATOMS: atom_id res chain seq x y z
N MET A 1 -6.06 -40.18 48.00
CA MET A 1 -7.20 -40.34 47.08
C MET A 1 -7.13 -39.16 46.13
N GLU A 2 -6.46 -39.33 44.99
CA GLU A 2 -6.25 -38.29 43.97
C GLU A 2 -7.57 -38.02 43.23
N ASP A 3 -7.95 -36.74 43.11
CA ASP A 3 -9.14 -36.31 42.37
C ASP A 3 -8.84 -36.42 40.85
N PRO A 4 -9.55 -37.25 40.08
CA PRO A 4 -9.30 -37.45 38.65
C PRO A 4 -9.63 -36.23 37.77
N ARG A 5 -10.05 -35.09 38.35
CA ARG A 5 -10.40 -33.85 37.62
C ARG A 5 -9.21 -32.91 37.35
N PHE A 6 -8.00 -33.25 37.78
CA PHE A 6 -6.80 -32.41 37.63
C PHE A 6 -5.59 -33.14 37.01
N GLU A 7 -5.83 -34.09 36.11
CA GLU A 7 -4.71 -34.71 35.38
C GLU A 7 -4.12 -33.68 34.41
N THR A 8 -2.92 -33.17 34.73
CA THR A 8 -2.16 -32.28 33.85
C THR A 8 -1.07 -33.07 33.13
N VAL A 9 -0.94 -32.87 31.82
CA VAL A 9 0.06 -33.52 30.99
C VAL A 9 1.10 -32.53 30.49
N SER A 10 2.35 -32.99 30.37
CA SER A 10 3.45 -32.20 29.81
C SER A 10 3.46 -32.32 28.29
N LEU A 11 3.23 -31.23 27.56
CA LEU A 11 3.25 -31.21 26.10
C LEU A 11 4.61 -30.90 25.51
N TYR A 12 5.40 -30.06 26.18
CA TYR A 12 6.69 -29.60 25.66
C TYR A 12 7.65 -29.27 26.79
N GLY A 13 8.93 -29.61 26.62
CA GLY A 13 9.98 -29.34 27.60
C GLY A 13 11.21 -28.70 26.97
N SER A 14 11.67 -27.57 27.52
CA SER A 14 12.88 -26.88 27.05
C SER A 14 13.73 -26.37 28.19
N ARG A 15 15.04 -26.27 27.96
CA ARG A 15 15.96 -25.56 28.89
C ARG A 15 15.75 -24.04 28.84
N SER A 16 15.13 -23.52 27.78
CA SER A 16 14.83 -22.09 27.64
C SER A 16 13.42 -21.78 28.14
N LYS A 17 13.33 -21.05 29.25
CA LYS A 17 12.05 -20.51 29.76
C LYS A 17 11.32 -19.69 28.70
N LYS A 18 12.06 -18.92 27.88
CA LYS A 18 11.49 -18.07 26.82
C LYS A 18 10.70 -18.87 25.79
N ARG A 19 11.23 -20.02 25.34
CA ARG A 19 10.52 -20.88 24.37
C ARG A 19 9.26 -21.51 24.95
N CYS A 20 9.30 -21.96 26.21
CA CYS A 20 8.10 -22.49 26.86
C CYS A 20 7.05 -21.39 27.09
N MET A 21 7.48 -20.16 27.39
CA MET A 21 6.59 -19.01 27.54
C MET A 21 5.95 -18.60 26.21
N GLU A 22 6.70 -18.66 25.12
CA GLU A 22 6.17 -18.41 23.76
C GLU A 22 5.04 -19.38 23.41
N TYR A 23 5.24 -20.69 23.62
CA TYR A 23 4.18 -21.68 23.42
C TYR A 23 3.02 -21.55 24.41
N ALA A 24 3.30 -21.13 25.65
CA ALA A 24 2.23 -20.81 26.61
C ALA A 24 1.37 -19.63 26.13
N LEU A 25 1.98 -18.59 25.58
CA LEU A 25 1.25 -17.45 25.01
C LEU A 25 0.36 -17.87 23.83
N VAL A 26 0.86 -18.73 22.94
CA VAL A 26 0.07 -19.30 21.84
C VAL A 26 -1.18 -20.02 22.38
N LEU A 27 -1.00 -20.88 23.39
CA LEU A 27 -2.12 -21.62 23.98
C LEU A 27 -3.11 -20.72 24.72
N LEU A 28 -2.62 -19.73 25.46
CA LEU A 28 -3.47 -18.75 26.15
C LEU A 28 -4.29 -17.90 25.18
N ALA A 29 -3.72 -17.53 24.02
CA ALA A 29 -4.41 -16.73 23.01
C ALA A 29 -5.62 -17.45 22.40
N VAL A 30 -5.59 -18.78 22.32
CA VAL A 30 -6.71 -19.62 21.87
C VAL A 30 -7.59 -20.12 23.02
N GLY A 31 -7.39 -19.59 24.24
CA GLY A 31 -8.20 -19.89 25.41
C GLY A 31 -7.86 -21.21 26.12
N ILE A 32 -6.75 -21.86 25.78
CA ILE A 32 -6.30 -23.08 26.44
C ILE A 32 -5.46 -22.71 27.67
N ARG A 33 -5.89 -23.17 28.84
CA ARG A 33 -5.15 -22.95 30.09
C ARG A 33 -3.89 -23.82 30.11
N CYS A 34 -2.76 -23.18 30.32
CA CYS A 34 -1.46 -23.84 30.43
C CYS A 34 -0.61 -23.21 31.55
N GLU A 35 0.30 -23.98 32.10
CA GLU A 35 1.24 -23.54 33.13
C GLU A 35 2.67 -23.94 32.73
N VAL A 36 3.65 -23.08 33.02
CA VAL A 36 5.06 -23.37 32.76
C VAL A 36 5.77 -23.62 34.08
N LEU A 37 6.09 -24.89 34.35
CA LEU A 37 6.69 -25.32 35.62
C LEU A 37 8.12 -25.83 35.41
N PRO A 38 9.05 -25.59 36.36
CA PRO A 38 10.35 -26.24 36.36
C PRO A 38 10.19 -27.74 36.67
N ARG A 39 10.75 -28.61 35.82
CA ARG A 39 10.73 -30.07 35.95
C ARG A 39 12.04 -30.66 35.42
N ASP A 40 12.72 -31.47 36.22
CA ASP A 40 13.97 -32.19 35.87
C ASP A 40 15.05 -31.29 35.24
N GLY A 41 15.24 -30.08 35.79
CA GLY A 41 16.21 -29.10 35.28
C GLY A 41 15.84 -28.46 33.94
N LYS A 42 14.59 -28.60 33.49
CA LYS A 42 14.00 -27.94 32.32
C LYS A 42 12.72 -27.20 32.73
N PHE A 43 12.17 -26.40 31.82
CA PHE A 43 10.81 -25.87 31.93
C PHE A 43 9.87 -26.75 31.10
N ALA A 44 8.77 -27.17 31.70
CA ALA A 44 7.74 -27.98 31.07
C ALA A 44 6.45 -27.15 30.92
N LEU A 45 5.87 -27.20 29.72
CA LEU A 45 4.56 -26.65 29.41
C LEU A 45 3.50 -27.70 29.74
N MET A 46 2.75 -27.43 30.80
CA MET A 46 1.71 -28.28 31.34
C MET A 46 0.34 -27.78 30.88
N VAL A 47 -0.53 -28.69 30.47
CA VAL A 47 -1.94 -28.41 30.16
C VAL A 47 -2.84 -29.45 30.82
N HIS A 48 -4.14 -29.18 30.95
CA HIS A 48 -5.09 -30.21 31.36
C HIS A 48 -5.18 -31.33 30.31
N ALA A 49 -5.27 -32.59 30.76
CA ALA A 49 -5.31 -33.77 29.90
C ALA A 49 -6.43 -33.71 28.84
N ARG A 50 -7.59 -33.13 29.21
CA ARG A 50 -8.73 -32.91 28.30
C ARG A 50 -8.39 -31.97 27.12
N ASP A 51 -7.48 -31.02 27.33
CA ASP A 51 -7.13 -29.97 26.37
C ASP A 51 -5.84 -30.33 25.60
N ALA A 52 -5.21 -31.47 25.91
CA ALA A 52 -3.92 -31.89 25.36
C ALA A 52 -3.93 -32.06 23.85
N GLY A 53 -4.98 -32.68 23.30
CA GLY A 53 -5.13 -32.87 21.85
C GLY A 53 -5.27 -31.53 21.12
N GLY A 54 -6.13 -30.63 21.63
CA GLY A 54 -6.32 -29.30 21.07
C GLY A 54 -5.06 -28.44 21.15
N ALA A 55 -4.37 -28.47 22.29
CA ALA A 55 -3.13 -27.74 22.48
C ALA A 55 -2.00 -28.22 21.56
N LEU A 56 -1.87 -29.53 21.35
CA LEU A 56 -0.87 -30.08 20.43
C LEU A 56 -1.14 -29.63 18.99
N GLU A 57 -2.40 -29.60 18.58
CA GLU A 57 -2.79 -29.13 17.24
C GLU A 57 -2.49 -27.64 17.06
N GLN A 58 -2.80 -26.81 18.06
CA GLN A 58 -2.50 -25.37 18.01
C GLN A 58 -1.00 -25.08 17.95
N LEU A 59 -0.18 -25.83 18.69
CA LEU A 59 1.28 -25.74 18.58
C LEU A 59 1.78 -26.21 17.22
N ARG A 60 1.18 -27.23 16.62
CA ARG A 60 1.51 -27.70 15.27
C ARG A 60 1.20 -26.63 14.21
N LEU A 61 0.05 -25.98 14.30
CA LEU A 61 -0.35 -24.88 13.42
C LEU A 61 0.60 -23.69 13.56
N TYR A 62 0.87 -23.27 14.80
CA TYR A 62 1.84 -22.22 15.09
C TYR A 62 3.21 -22.52 14.47
N LEU A 63 3.73 -23.74 14.66
CA LEU A 63 5.01 -24.15 14.10
C LEU A 63 5.00 -24.23 12.58
N HIS A 64 3.84 -24.48 11.96
CA HIS A 64 3.71 -24.47 10.50
C HIS A 64 3.77 -23.04 9.95
N GLU A 65 3.06 -22.10 10.58
CA GLU A 65 3.04 -20.68 10.21
C GLU A 65 4.39 -20.00 10.47
N HIS A 66 5.00 -20.27 11.63
CA HIS A 66 6.28 -19.67 12.04
C HIS A 66 7.47 -20.16 11.18
N ARG A 67 7.32 -21.17 10.30
CA ARG A 67 8.38 -21.55 9.34
C ARG A 67 8.68 -20.46 8.32
N ALA A 68 7.70 -19.59 8.02
CA ALA A 68 7.84 -18.50 7.07
C ALA A 68 8.37 -17.20 7.72
N TRP A 69 8.65 -17.21 9.03
CA TRP A 69 9.13 -16.05 9.78
C TRP A 69 10.66 -16.11 9.99
N PRO A 70 11.40 -15.00 9.82
CA PRO A 70 10.93 -13.66 9.45
C PRO A 70 10.58 -13.55 7.96
N PRO A 71 9.63 -12.67 7.59
CA PRO A 71 9.38 -12.35 6.19
C PRO A 71 10.70 -11.88 5.56
N ARG A 72 11.01 -12.41 4.37
CA ARG A 72 12.10 -11.87 3.57
C ARG A 72 11.65 -10.50 3.06
N PHE A 73 12.11 -9.43 3.70
CA PHE A 73 12.05 -8.11 3.09
C PHE A 73 12.93 -8.15 1.85
N ASP A 74 12.35 -8.07 0.67
CA ASP A 74 13.12 -7.87 -0.56
C ASP A 74 13.51 -6.39 -0.61
N PRO A 75 14.80 -6.02 -0.45
CA PRO A 75 15.24 -4.62 -0.52
C PRO A 75 15.13 -4.03 -1.95
N ARG A 76 14.58 -4.77 -2.92
CA ARG A 76 14.31 -4.28 -4.28
C ARG A 76 13.12 -3.35 -4.39
N PHE A 77 12.25 -3.28 -3.37
CA PHE A 77 11.43 -2.09 -3.15
C PHE A 77 12.36 -1.00 -2.64
N GLY A 78 12.84 -0.24 -3.60
CA GLY A 78 14.01 0.59 -3.45
C GLY A 78 13.64 2.04 -3.62
N VAL A 79 14.05 2.85 -2.64
CA VAL A 79 14.04 4.32 -2.64
C VAL A 79 14.43 4.90 -4.00
N HIS A 80 15.30 4.24 -4.77
CA HIS A 80 15.61 4.60 -6.16
C HIS A 80 14.37 4.72 -7.05
N ASP A 81 13.51 3.70 -7.10
CA ASP A 81 12.34 3.70 -7.99
C ASP A 81 11.29 4.71 -7.53
N GLY A 82 11.14 4.89 -6.21
CA GLY A 82 10.36 5.99 -5.66
C GLY A 82 10.90 7.35 -6.09
N LEU A 83 12.22 7.58 -5.94
CA LEU A 83 12.85 8.83 -6.37
C LEU A 83 12.73 9.06 -7.88
N VAL A 84 12.92 8.03 -8.70
CA VAL A 84 12.77 8.13 -10.16
C VAL A 84 11.33 8.51 -10.50
N CYS A 85 10.32 7.85 -9.92
CA CYS A 85 8.93 8.16 -10.20
C CYS A 85 8.56 9.60 -9.77
N ALA A 86 8.99 10.02 -8.57
CA ALA A 86 8.78 11.38 -8.09
C ALA A 86 9.47 12.41 -8.99
N CYS A 87 10.73 12.19 -9.35
CA CYS A 87 11.48 13.07 -10.25
C CYS A 87 10.83 13.14 -11.64
N LEU A 88 10.41 12.00 -12.22
CA LEU A 88 9.70 11.97 -13.51
C LEU A 88 8.42 12.80 -13.44
N TYR A 89 7.64 12.66 -12.38
CA TYR A 89 6.44 13.47 -12.16
C TYR A 89 6.77 14.96 -12.05
N GLY A 90 7.69 15.32 -11.15
CA GLY A 90 8.05 16.73 -10.91
C GLY A 90 8.63 17.41 -12.15
N VAL A 91 9.56 16.75 -12.85
CA VAL A 91 10.14 17.25 -14.10
C VAL A 91 9.07 17.42 -15.17
N THR A 92 8.14 16.46 -15.31
CA THR A 92 7.04 16.56 -16.28
C THR A 92 6.17 17.76 -15.99
N ILE A 93 5.69 17.92 -14.75
CA ILE A 93 4.82 19.03 -14.36
C ILE A 93 5.50 20.39 -14.58
N LEU A 94 6.77 20.52 -14.17
CA LEU A 94 7.52 21.76 -14.34
C LEU A 94 7.83 22.06 -15.81
N LEU A 95 8.18 21.03 -16.61
CA LEU A 95 8.42 21.18 -18.04
C LEU A 95 7.17 21.72 -18.74
N PHE A 96 6.01 21.14 -18.50
CA PHE A 96 4.77 21.59 -19.12
C PHE A 96 4.33 22.99 -18.64
N ASP A 97 4.51 23.33 -17.35
CA ASP A 97 4.27 24.69 -16.87
C ASP A 97 5.19 25.71 -17.55
N ILE A 98 6.47 25.41 -17.72
CA ILE A 98 7.44 26.27 -18.42
C ILE A 98 7.06 26.42 -19.90
N LEU A 99 6.71 25.33 -20.58
CA LEU A 99 6.32 25.35 -21.99
C LEU A 99 5.03 26.17 -22.20
N GLN A 100 4.04 25.99 -21.33
CA GLN A 100 2.79 26.74 -21.32
C GLN A 100 3.03 28.24 -21.13
N ARG A 101 3.81 28.63 -20.12
CA ARG A 101 4.09 30.05 -19.79
C ARG A 101 4.86 30.77 -20.89
N ASN A 102 5.76 30.08 -21.57
CA ASN A 102 6.52 30.63 -22.68
C ASN A 102 5.76 30.60 -24.01
N GLN A 103 4.49 30.16 -24.01
CA GLN A 103 3.69 29.96 -25.22
C GLN A 103 4.47 29.19 -26.30
N ALA A 104 5.20 28.15 -25.87
CA ALA A 104 6.04 27.37 -26.76
C ALA A 104 5.21 26.85 -27.94
N PHE A 105 5.83 26.84 -29.13
CA PHE A 105 5.21 26.47 -30.41
C PHE A 105 4.08 27.40 -30.88
N SER A 106 3.94 28.60 -30.31
CA SER A 106 2.86 29.55 -30.63
C SER A 106 1.47 28.94 -30.48
N LEU A 107 1.33 27.99 -29.56
CA LEU A 107 0.12 27.21 -29.32
C LEU A 107 -0.71 27.84 -28.20
N ASP A 108 -2.03 27.82 -28.34
CA ASP A 108 -2.94 28.01 -27.20
C ASP A 108 -3.02 26.69 -26.40
N TRP A 109 -2.11 26.56 -25.42
CA TRP A 109 -2.02 25.38 -24.55
C TRP A 109 -3.31 25.11 -23.78
N TRP A 110 -4.04 26.16 -23.40
CA TRP A 110 -5.30 26.00 -22.68
C TRP A 110 -6.39 25.49 -23.61
N GLY A 111 -6.62 26.18 -24.74
CA GLY A 111 -7.63 25.77 -25.72
C GLY A 111 -7.37 24.36 -26.27
N ALA A 112 -6.12 24.00 -26.51
CA ALA A 112 -5.75 22.68 -27.03
C ALA A 112 -5.78 21.57 -25.98
N GLY A 113 -5.44 21.89 -24.72
CA GLY A 113 -5.11 20.87 -23.72
C GLY A 113 -6.06 20.73 -22.55
N MET A 114 -6.94 21.71 -22.28
CA MET A 114 -7.86 21.63 -21.14
C MET A 114 -8.85 20.47 -21.30
N SER A 115 -9.24 19.86 -20.18
CA SER A 115 -10.31 18.87 -20.17
C SER A 115 -11.63 19.59 -20.38
N HIS A 116 -12.35 19.19 -21.43
CA HIS A 116 -13.66 19.74 -21.76
C HIS A 116 -14.61 18.56 -21.99
N ALA A 117 -15.66 18.48 -21.17
CA ALA A 117 -16.54 17.31 -21.14
C ALA A 117 -17.19 16.99 -22.50
N GLY A 118 -17.72 18.01 -23.19
CA GLY A 118 -18.30 17.88 -24.54
C GLY A 118 -17.30 17.34 -25.56
N LEU A 119 -16.15 18.01 -25.72
CA LEU A 119 -15.12 17.63 -26.70
C LEU A 119 -14.55 16.22 -26.44
N ILE A 120 -14.37 15.82 -25.17
CA ILE A 120 -13.94 14.47 -24.83
C ILE A 120 -14.98 13.43 -25.31
N ARG A 121 -16.28 13.69 -25.10
CA ARG A 121 -17.36 12.82 -25.58
C ARG A 121 -17.44 12.77 -27.11
N GLU A 122 -17.03 13.84 -27.78
CA GLU A 122 -16.99 13.96 -29.24
C GLU A 122 -15.73 13.32 -29.86
N GLY A 123 -14.78 12.85 -29.05
CA GLY A 123 -13.62 12.08 -29.49
C GLY A 123 -12.26 12.73 -29.23
N GLU A 124 -12.21 13.90 -28.58
CA GLU A 124 -10.95 14.57 -28.23
C GLU A 124 -10.29 13.97 -26.96
N TRP A 125 -10.07 12.65 -26.97
CA TRP A 125 -9.61 11.86 -25.82
C TRP A 125 -8.24 12.29 -25.27
N TRP A 126 -7.39 12.90 -26.11
CA TRP A 126 -6.09 13.41 -25.66
C TRP A 126 -6.24 14.47 -24.56
N ARG A 127 -7.36 15.20 -24.52
CA ARG A 127 -7.67 16.19 -23.47
C ARG A 127 -7.70 15.58 -22.08
N ALA A 128 -8.08 14.31 -21.96
CA ALA A 128 -8.06 13.62 -20.67
C ALA A 128 -6.64 13.47 -20.13
N VAL A 129 -5.63 13.39 -21.01
CA VAL A 129 -4.22 13.28 -20.63
C VAL A 129 -3.57 14.65 -20.52
N THR A 130 -3.75 15.53 -21.52
CA THR A 130 -3.07 16.83 -21.55
C THR A 130 -3.52 17.74 -20.42
N ALA A 131 -4.77 17.64 -19.97
CA ALA A 131 -5.29 18.42 -18.85
C ALA A 131 -4.54 18.17 -17.54
N LEU A 132 -3.93 16.98 -17.37
CA LEU A 132 -3.14 16.64 -16.18
C LEU A 132 -1.89 17.50 -16.05
N ALA A 133 -1.36 18.01 -17.15
CA ALA A 133 -0.13 18.80 -17.18
C ALA A 133 -0.38 20.32 -17.00
N LEU A 134 -1.61 20.78 -17.22
CA LEU A 134 -1.96 22.21 -17.20
C LEU A 134 -2.38 22.66 -15.81
N HIS A 135 -1.95 23.86 -15.40
CA HIS A 135 -2.26 24.42 -14.09
C HIS A 135 -2.74 25.88 -14.21
N ALA A 136 -3.74 26.23 -13.39
CA ALA A 136 -4.39 27.55 -13.43
C ALA A 136 -3.49 28.65 -12.86
N ASP A 137 -2.84 28.33 -11.75
CA ASP A 137 -2.07 29.25 -10.96
C ASP A 137 -0.95 28.51 -10.21
N ALA A 138 -0.03 29.30 -9.64
CA ALA A 138 1.13 28.77 -8.94
C ALA A 138 0.77 28.01 -7.65
N VAL A 139 -0.34 28.33 -6.98
CA VAL A 139 -0.78 27.66 -5.75
C VAL A 139 -1.34 26.28 -6.09
N HIS A 140 -2.17 26.19 -7.13
CA HIS A 140 -2.69 24.91 -7.64
C HIS A 140 -1.56 24.02 -8.14
N LEU A 141 -0.59 24.59 -8.86
CA LEU A 141 0.65 23.90 -9.27
C LEU A 141 1.44 23.37 -8.07
N ALA A 142 1.70 24.23 -7.08
CA ALA A 142 2.46 23.85 -5.89
C ALA A 142 1.80 22.70 -5.11
N GLY A 143 0.47 22.74 -4.96
CA GLY A 143 -0.29 21.66 -4.32
C GLY A 143 -0.11 20.33 -5.05
N ASN A 144 -0.37 20.30 -6.36
CA ASN A 144 -0.22 19.08 -7.16
C ASN A 144 1.23 18.59 -7.22
N LEU A 145 2.20 19.50 -7.21
CA LEU A 145 3.62 19.15 -7.18
C LEU A 145 3.98 18.46 -5.86
N VAL A 146 3.64 19.04 -4.71
CA VAL A 146 3.94 18.48 -3.39
C VAL A 146 3.29 17.10 -3.22
N PHE A 147 1.98 17.00 -3.46
CA PHE A 147 1.28 15.73 -3.27
C PHE A 147 1.71 14.67 -4.28
N GLY A 148 1.90 15.05 -5.54
CA GLY A 148 2.34 14.10 -6.56
C GLY A 148 3.79 13.63 -6.38
N LEU A 149 4.68 14.45 -5.83
CA LEU A 149 6.03 14.02 -5.44
C LEU A 149 5.98 12.99 -4.31
N VAL A 150 5.17 13.23 -3.28
CA VAL A 150 5.05 12.32 -2.13
C VAL A 150 4.39 11.00 -2.53
N PHE A 151 3.22 11.05 -3.17
CA PHE A 151 2.52 9.82 -3.56
C PHE A 151 3.19 9.11 -4.72
N GLY A 152 3.79 9.84 -5.66
CA GLY A 152 4.61 9.26 -6.72
C GLY A 152 5.84 8.53 -6.17
N PHE A 153 6.47 9.07 -5.12
CA PHE A 153 7.55 8.37 -4.42
C PHE A 153 7.07 7.03 -3.84
N PHE A 154 5.97 7.03 -3.08
CA PHE A 154 5.46 5.80 -2.47
C PHE A 154 4.96 4.80 -3.49
N ALA A 155 4.29 5.24 -4.55
CA ALA A 155 3.85 4.36 -5.63
C ALA A 155 5.06 3.74 -6.37
N GLY A 156 6.09 4.54 -6.65
CA GLY A 156 7.33 4.05 -7.26
C GLY A 156 8.09 3.08 -6.36
N ASP A 157 8.13 3.32 -5.05
CA ASP A 157 8.74 2.43 -4.07
C ASP A 157 7.96 1.11 -3.93
N LEU A 158 6.63 1.14 -4.08
CA LEU A 158 5.77 -0.04 -3.96
C LEU A 158 5.67 -0.88 -5.23
N LEU A 159 5.64 -0.26 -6.41
CA LEU A 159 5.34 -0.93 -7.68
C LEU A 159 6.48 -0.91 -8.70
N GLY A 160 7.55 -0.17 -8.41
CA GLY A 160 8.55 0.21 -9.39
C GLY A 160 8.09 1.41 -10.24
N TRP A 161 9.04 2.24 -10.66
CA TRP A 161 8.75 3.53 -11.29
C TRP A 161 7.92 3.42 -12.57
N GLY A 162 8.10 2.36 -13.37
CA GLY A 162 7.41 2.20 -14.65
C GLY A 162 5.91 1.91 -14.50
N LEU A 163 5.56 1.00 -13.59
CA LEU A 163 4.17 0.68 -13.27
C LEU A 163 3.49 1.83 -12.52
N ALA A 164 4.18 2.44 -11.57
CA ALA A 164 3.69 3.62 -10.86
C ALA A 164 3.38 4.75 -11.85
N TRP A 165 4.34 5.14 -12.68
CA TRP A 165 4.16 6.22 -13.67
C TRP A 165 3.01 5.94 -14.65
N SER A 166 2.98 4.73 -15.22
CA SER A 166 1.92 4.34 -16.16
C SER A 166 0.56 4.30 -15.48
N GLY A 167 0.48 3.79 -14.25
CA GLY A 167 -0.73 3.76 -13.44
C GLY A 167 -1.25 5.15 -13.12
N MET A 168 -0.38 6.07 -12.70
CA MET A 168 -0.73 7.47 -12.43
C MET A 168 -1.33 8.16 -13.67
N LEU A 169 -0.69 8.01 -14.83
CA LEU A 169 -1.16 8.62 -16.07
C LEU A 169 -2.48 8.00 -16.55
N LEU A 170 -2.56 6.66 -16.58
CA LEU A 170 -3.75 5.96 -17.07
C LEU A 170 -4.95 6.16 -16.16
N ALA A 171 -4.77 6.03 -14.85
CA ALA A 171 -5.85 6.19 -13.89
C ALA A 171 -6.29 7.67 -13.77
N GLY A 172 -5.35 8.63 -13.85
CA GLY A 172 -5.68 10.05 -13.92
C GLY A 172 -6.47 10.41 -15.18
N ALA A 173 -6.03 9.92 -16.34
CA ALA A 173 -6.74 10.13 -17.61
C ALA A 173 -8.12 9.46 -17.61
N LEU A 174 -8.22 8.23 -17.09
CA LEU A 174 -9.51 7.56 -16.90
C LEU A 174 -10.42 8.36 -15.96
N GLY A 175 -9.89 8.93 -14.88
CA GLY A 175 -10.63 9.83 -14.00
C GLY A 175 -11.18 11.05 -14.75
N ASN A 176 -10.39 11.67 -15.62
CA ASN A 176 -10.83 12.79 -16.45
C ASN A 176 -11.92 12.36 -17.45
N VAL A 177 -11.80 11.18 -18.05
CA VAL A 177 -12.85 10.60 -18.91
C VAL A 177 -14.14 10.38 -18.12
N LEU A 178 -14.08 9.71 -16.97
CA LEU A 178 -15.25 9.46 -16.14
C LEU A 178 -15.90 10.78 -15.69
N ASN A 179 -15.10 11.77 -15.30
CA ASN A 179 -15.60 13.12 -14.98
C ASN A 179 -16.30 13.76 -16.20
N ALA A 180 -15.72 13.62 -17.40
CA ALA A 180 -16.33 14.13 -18.62
C ALA A 180 -17.68 13.49 -18.92
N PHE A 181 -17.90 12.20 -18.65
CA PHE A 181 -19.21 11.54 -18.82
C PHE A 181 -20.20 11.80 -17.67
N ALA A 182 -19.71 12.12 -16.47
CA ALA A 182 -20.56 12.42 -15.32
C ALA A 182 -21.07 13.87 -15.28
N GLN A 183 -20.31 14.82 -15.82
CA GLN A 183 -20.60 16.26 -15.73
C GLN A 183 -21.47 16.79 -16.88
N ALA A 184 -21.87 18.06 -16.83
CA ALA A 184 -22.51 18.71 -17.99
C ALA A 184 -21.51 18.90 -19.15
N PRO A 185 -21.94 18.91 -20.43
CA PRO A 185 -21.03 19.05 -21.57
C PRO A 185 -20.12 20.29 -21.57
N GLY A 186 -20.56 21.38 -20.94
CA GLY A 186 -19.77 22.62 -20.80
C GLY A 186 -18.78 22.62 -19.63
N HIS A 187 -18.68 21.53 -18.87
CA HIS A 187 -17.75 21.45 -17.75
C HIS A 187 -16.30 21.37 -18.25
N THR A 188 -15.44 22.20 -17.66
CA THR A 188 -14.00 22.22 -17.94
C THR A 188 -13.19 21.99 -16.67
N SER A 189 -12.04 21.35 -16.80
CA SER A 189 -11.10 21.14 -15.71
C SER A 189 -9.65 21.09 -16.20
N ILE A 190 -8.73 21.39 -15.30
CA ILE A 190 -7.28 21.25 -15.50
C ILE A 190 -6.61 20.89 -14.19
N GLY A 191 -5.42 20.32 -14.26
CA GLY A 191 -4.58 20.00 -13.12
C GLY A 191 -4.31 18.50 -13.00
N ALA A 192 -3.19 18.18 -12.36
CA ALA A 192 -2.76 16.81 -12.10
C ALA A 192 -3.52 16.14 -10.94
N SER A 193 -4.45 16.84 -10.28
CA SER A 193 -5.10 16.37 -9.07
C SER A 193 -5.81 15.02 -9.24
N THR A 194 -6.41 14.74 -10.40
CA THR A 194 -7.01 13.44 -10.70
C THR A 194 -5.97 12.33 -10.77
N ALA A 195 -4.78 12.58 -11.33
CA ALA A 195 -3.67 11.64 -11.28
C ALA A 195 -3.14 11.45 -9.85
N VAL A 196 -3.00 12.54 -9.08
CA VAL A 196 -2.55 12.49 -7.66
C VAL A 196 -3.52 11.65 -6.81
N PHE A 197 -4.83 11.87 -6.93
CA PHE A 197 -5.83 11.06 -6.22
C PHE A 197 -5.84 9.62 -6.69
N ALA A 198 -5.64 9.39 -7.99
CA ALA A 198 -5.52 8.03 -8.51
C ALA A 198 -4.31 7.30 -7.91
N THR A 199 -3.17 7.97 -7.74
CA THR A 199 -1.99 7.41 -7.07
C THR A 199 -2.27 6.93 -5.65
N VAL A 200 -3.14 7.62 -4.92
CA VAL A 200 -3.52 7.23 -3.54
C VAL A 200 -4.33 5.93 -3.53
N GLY A 201 -5.07 5.63 -4.61
CA GLY A 201 -5.88 4.42 -4.73
C GLY A 201 -5.14 3.21 -5.29
N ILE A 202 -3.90 3.39 -5.76
CA ILE A 202 -3.00 2.34 -6.27
C ILE A 202 -2.30 1.66 -5.09
#